data_AF-A0A968RMF3-F1
#
_entry.id   AF-A0A968RMF3-F1
#
_cell.length_a   1.000
_cell.length_b   1.000
_cell.length_c   1.000
_cell.angle_alpha   90.00
_cell.angle_beta   90.00
_cell.angle_gamma   90.00
#
_symmetry.space_group_name_H-M   'P 1'
#
loop_
_entity.id
_entity.type
_entity.pdbx_description
1 polymer ?
#
loop_
_entity_poly.entity_id
_entity_poly.type
_entity_poly.pdbx_seq_one_letter_code
_entity_poly.pdbx_strand_id
1 'polypeptide(L)'
;MPTKHKLVGNILPDSMPELSNLTSSSFQIFEGIKVPNQVAERILTFLNQAQDAKTITNYELQNNPNSSEQGYAIGETVAIRILEKRNTLLPFQQFRQLAELEDISGLGKDKMMDLIYTFSIPADEVFRSTMYRDVIGENWELNFNRTAFEQSSQFLEIATHPALLLETISQQVNQISIKKFDNSALANFASYPLRQAYIETFSDEYAAVAFAFWLYRVDADNWFSLPRVLTYTRNYFNPNSTWDNRLELQLFKGYPNNGLLTQSVTNIDLPVVINYAEQSITVWTVQLND
;
A
#
# COMPACT_ATOMS: atom_id res chain seq x y z
N MET A 1 -68.99 1.99 -10.28
CA MET A 1 -69.67 0.89 -9.56
C MET A 1 -70.14 -0.11 -10.61
N PRO A 2 -70.11 -1.44 -10.43
CA PRO A 2 -69.70 -2.32 -9.32
C PRO A 2 -68.36 -3.06 -9.70
N THR A 3 -67.74 -4.01 -9.01
CA THR A 3 -68.25 -5.15 -8.22
C THR A 3 -67.15 -5.68 -7.30
N LYS A 4 -67.54 -5.97 -6.06
CA LYS A 4 -66.74 -6.63 -5.01
C LYS A 4 -66.32 -8.03 -5.45
N HIS A 5 -65.03 -8.37 -5.32
CA HIS A 5 -64.60 -9.77 -5.20
C HIS A 5 -64.15 -10.07 -3.77
N LYS A 6 -64.74 -11.15 -3.25
CA LYS A 6 -64.54 -11.76 -1.94
C LYS A 6 -63.08 -12.17 -1.74
N LEU A 7 -62.52 -11.81 -0.58
CA LEU A 7 -61.33 -12.41 -0.02
C LEU A 7 -61.62 -13.88 0.29
N VAL A 8 -60.94 -14.77 -0.42
CA VAL A 8 -60.85 -16.20 -0.08
C VAL A 8 -59.70 -16.33 0.93
N GLY A 9 -60.02 -16.99 2.05
CA GLY A 9 -59.12 -17.17 3.17
C GLY A 9 -57.86 -17.93 2.79
N ASN A 10 -56.71 -17.39 3.21
CA ASN A 10 -55.50 -18.16 3.36
C ASN A 10 -55.36 -18.57 4.83
N ILE A 11 -55.43 -19.88 5.00
CA ILE A 11 -55.08 -20.64 6.19
C ILE A 11 -53.60 -20.38 6.46
N LEU A 12 -53.30 -19.75 7.59
CA LEU A 12 -51.96 -19.70 8.16
C LEU A 12 -51.68 -21.06 8.80
N PRO A 13 -50.61 -21.79 8.40
CA PRO A 13 -50.07 -22.82 9.26
C PRO A 13 -49.16 -22.18 10.30
N ASP A 14 -49.48 -22.50 11.55
CA ASP A 14 -48.73 -22.23 12.75
C ASP A 14 -47.24 -22.59 12.65
N SER A 15 -46.45 -21.84 13.43
CA SER A 15 -45.13 -22.21 13.94
C SER A 15 -44.00 -22.41 12.91
N MET A 16 -43.34 -21.30 12.56
CA MET A 16 -41.91 -21.35 12.23
C MET A 16 -41.14 -21.70 13.52
N PRO A 17 -40.31 -22.76 13.53
CA PRO A 17 -39.38 -22.96 14.62
C PRO A 17 -38.35 -21.83 14.62
N GLU A 18 -38.10 -21.32 15.82
CA GLU A 18 -37.11 -20.30 16.13
C GLU A 18 -35.77 -20.63 15.46
N LEU A 19 -35.27 -19.70 14.65
CA LEU A 19 -33.87 -19.64 14.19
C LEU A 19 -32.96 -19.20 15.36
N SER A 20 -33.02 -19.94 16.46
CA SER A 20 -32.05 -19.87 17.55
C SER A 20 -31.43 -21.25 17.69
N ASN A 21 -30.10 -21.30 17.47
CA ASN A 21 -29.17 -22.43 17.65
C ASN A 21 -28.55 -22.96 16.35
N LEU A 22 -27.71 -22.13 15.73
CA LEU A 22 -26.51 -22.60 15.02
C LEU A 22 -25.28 -21.81 15.52
N THR A 23 -25.03 -21.91 16.83
CA THR A 23 -23.74 -21.61 17.45
C THR A 23 -23.17 -22.90 18.01
N SER A 24 -22.36 -23.60 17.20
CA SER A 24 -21.22 -24.43 17.63
C SER A 24 -20.78 -25.35 16.50
N SER A 25 -19.86 -24.82 15.69
CA SER A 25 -18.78 -25.60 15.09
C SER A 25 -17.56 -24.69 15.18
N SER A 26 -16.65 -25.04 16.06
CA SER A 26 -15.42 -24.35 16.42
C SER A 26 -14.58 -23.93 15.20
N PHE A 27 -14.43 -22.62 14.99
CA PHE A 27 -13.47 -21.97 14.08
C PHE A 27 -12.29 -21.47 14.94
N GLN A 28 -11.07 -21.99 14.78
CA GLN A 28 -10.05 -21.90 15.86
C GLN A 28 -8.64 -21.38 15.48
N ILE A 29 -8.25 -21.28 14.20
CA ILE A 29 -6.82 -21.03 13.89
C ILE A 29 -6.45 -19.53 13.91
N PHE A 30 -7.30 -18.66 13.36
CA PHE A 30 -7.08 -17.21 13.37
C PHE A 30 -7.91 -16.45 14.41
N GLU A 31 -8.59 -17.16 15.29
CA GLU A 31 -9.46 -16.59 16.32
C GLU A 31 -8.65 -15.61 17.21
N GLY A 32 -9.11 -14.35 17.29
CA GLY A 32 -8.46 -13.28 18.06
C GLY A 32 -7.37 -12.48 17.32
N ILE A 33 -7.04 -12.81 16.06
CA ILE A 33 -6.11 -12.00 15.26
C ILE A 33 -6.88 -10.83 14.63
N LYS A 34 -6.57 -9.60 15.06
CA LYS A 34 -7.10 -8.39 14.42
C LYS A 34 -6.22 -8.01 13.24
N VAL A 35 -6.74 -8.18 12.02
CA VAL A 35 -6.06 -7.75 10.79
C VAL A 35 -6.73 -6.48 10.28
N PRO A 36 -5.99 -5.38 10.07
CA PRO A 36 -6.53 -4.21 9.38
C PRO A 36 -7.05 -4.59 7.99
N ASN A 37 -8.23 -4.12 7.59
CA ASN A 37 -8.85 -4.46 6.30
C ASN A 37 -7.89 -4.32 5.13
N GLN A 38 -7.10 -3.26 5.16
CA GLN A 38 -6.13 -2.99 4.11
C GLN A 38 -5.00 -4.03 4.01
N VAL A 39 -4.52 -4.52 5.15
CA VAL A 39 -3.51 -5.60 5.20
C VAL A 39 -4.12 -6.90 4.67
N ALA A 40 -5.38 -7.18 5.04
CA ALA A 40 -6.11 -8.31 4.51
C ALA A 40 -6.26 -8.25 2.98
N GLU A 41 -6.63 -7.08 2.44
CA GLU A 41 -6.75 -6.87 0.99
C GLU A 41 -5.41 -7.09 0.26
N ARG A 42 -4.30 -6.61 0.83
CA ARG A 42 -2.96 -6.81 0.24
C ARG A 42 -2.56 -8.29 0.23
N ILE A 43 -2.81 -9.02 1.32
CA ILE A 43 -2.58 -10.47 1.39
C ILE A 43 -3.42 -11.19 0.34
N LEU A 44 -4.72 -10.91 0.28
CA LEU A 44 -5.63 -11.55 -0.67
C LEU A 44 -5.23 -11.25 -2.12
N THR A 45 -4.87 -10.00 -2.42
CA THR A 45 -4.41 -9.59 -3.75
C THR A 45 -3.16 -10.35 -4.17
N PHE A 46 -2.15 -10.42 -3.29
CA PHE A 46 -0.93 -11.17 -3.53
C PHE A 46 -1.21 -12.66 -3.82
N LEU A 47 -2.01 -13.32 -2.98
CA LEU A 47 -2.33 -14.75 -3.15
C LEU A 47 -3.20 -15.01 -4.40
N ASN A 48 -4.07 -14.08 -4.76
CA ASN A 48 -4.91 -14.19 -5.96
C ASN A 48 -4.13 -13.92 -7.26
N GLN A 49 -3.11 -13.06 -7.23
CA GLN A 49 -2.27 -12.77 -8.39
C GLN A 49 -1.18 -13.83 -8.64
N ALA A 50 -0.79 -14.58 -7.60
CA ALA A 50 0.23 -15.62 -7.71
C ALA A 50 -0.13 -16.65 -8.79
N GLN A 51 0.70 -16.78 -9.82
CA GLN A 51 0.46 -17.70 -10.93
C GLN A 51 0.94 -19.13 -10.63
N ASP A 52 1.94 -19.25 -9.77
CA ASP A 52 2.56 -20.51 -9.38
C ASP A 52 3.02 -20.51 -7.92
N ALA A 53 3.38 -21.69 -7.42
CA ALA A 53 3.84 -21.84 -6.04
C ALA A 53 5.11 -21.04 -5.78
N LYS A 54 5.99 -20.90 -6.79
CA LYS A 54 7.24 -20.15 -6.70
C LYS A 54 7.02 -18.68 -6.40
N THR A 55 5.96 -18.08 -6.95
CA THR A 55 5.58 -16.70 -6.65
C THR A 55 5.31 -16.50 -5.16
N ILE A 56 4.70 -17.49 -4.50
CA ILE A 56 4.41 -17.45 -3.07
C ILE A 56 5.66 -17.74 -2.25
N THR A 57 6.45 -18.77 -2.62
CA THR A 57 7.62 -19.19 -1.83
C THR A 57 8.81 -18.23 -1.95
N ASN A 58 8.97 -17.57 -3.10
CA ASN A 58 10.08 -16.67 -3.36
C ASN A 58 9.77 -15.23 -2.91
N TYR A 59 8.55 -14.97 -2.46
CA TYR A 59 8.21 -13.71 -1.84
C TYR A 59 8.89 -13.65 -0.48
N GLU A 60 9.69 -12.61 -0.24
CA GLU A 60 10.41 -12.43 1.01
C GLU A 60 9.45 -12.03 2.13
N LEU A 61 8.87 -13.04 2.77
CA LEU A 61 8.10 -12.86 4.00
C LEU A 61 9.05 -12.48 5.14
N GLN A 62 8.71 -11.41 5.84
CA GLN A 62 9.39 -11.01 7.05
C GLN A 62 8.78 -11.76 8.23
N ASN A 63 9.64 -12.37 9.04
CA ASN A 63 9.23 -13.02 10.28
C ASN A 63 8.70 -11.99 11.26
N ASN A 64 7.52 -12.23 11.82
CA ASN A 64 6.99 -11.40 12.88
C ASN A 64 7.86 -11.52 14.15
N PRO A 65 8.49 -10.43 14.63
CA PRO A 65 9.39 -10.48 15.78
C PRO A 65 8.66 -10.83 17.10
N ASN A 66 7.34 -10.72 17.14
CA ASN A 66 6.51 -11.04 18.30
C ASN A 66 5.95 -12.46 18.27
N SER A 67 6.25 -13.25 17.23
CA SER A 67 5.93 -14.67 17.20
C SER A 67 6.90 -15.43 18.09
N SER A 68 6.39 -16.24 19.03
CA SER A 68 7.19 -17.17 19.83
C SER A 68 7.72 -18.36 19.02
N GLU A 69 7.19 -18.55 17.81
CA GLU A 69 7.63 -19.58 16.87
C GLU A 69 8.55 -18.92 15.84
N GLN A 70 9.75 -19.49 15.62
CA GLN A 70 10.61 -19.08 14.52
C GLN A 70 9.80 -19.17 13.23
N GLY A 71 9.52 -18.03 12.59
CA GLY A 71 8.71 -17.98 11.37
C GLY A 71 9.26 -18.95 10.33
N TYR A 72 8.44 -19.94 9.96
CA TYR A 72 8.75 -20.81 8.85
C TYR A 72 8.16 -20.19 7.60
N ALA A 73 9.03 -19.79 6.66
CA ALA A 73 8.61 -19.35 5.34
C ALA A 73 7.58 -20.34 4.73
N ILE A 74 6.62 -19.81 3.96
CA ILE A 74 5.64 -20.65 3.26
C ILE A 74 6.42 -21.54 2.28
N GLY A 75 6.51 -22.82 2.60
CA GLY A 75 7.16 -23.81 1.75
C GLY A 75 6.31 -24.18 0.53
N GLU A 76 6.95 -24.77 -0.48
CA GLU A 76 6.31 -25.12 -1.76
C GLU A 76 5.04 -25.95 -1.60
N THR A 77 5.03 -26.93 -0.69
CA THR A 77 3.85 -27.75 -0.40
C THR A 77 2.65 -26.92 0.08
N VAL A 78 2.89 -25.92 0.94
CA VAL A 78 1.82 -25.04 1.45
C VAL A 78 1.38 -24.08 0.35
N ALA A 79 2.31 -23.53 -0.42
CA ALA A 79 2.02 -22.67 -1.57
C ALA A 79 1.14 -23.38 -2.62
N ILE A 80 1.43 -24.64 -2.95
CA ILE A 80 0.60 -25.46 -3.85
C ILE A 80 -0.81 -25.60 -3.28
N ARG A 81 -0.96 -25.93 -2.00
CA ARG A 81 -2.28 -26.06 -1.35
C ARG A 81 -3.07 -24.76 -1.34
N ILE A 82 -2.39 -23.61 -1.19
CA ILE A 82 -3.03 -22.29 -1.31
C ILE A 82 -3.62 -22.13 -2.72
N LEU A 83 -2.86 -22.42 -3.76
CA LEU A 83 -3.33 -22.33 -5.14
C LEU A 83 -4.46 -23.32 -5.44
N GLU A 84 -4.35 -24.57 -4.97
CA GLU A 84 -5.40 -25.57 -5.09
C GLU A 84 -6.70 -25.08 -4.43
N LYS A 85 -6.63 -24.63 -3.18
CA LYS A 85 -7.78 -24.07 -2.47
C LYS A 85 -8.39 -22.91 -3.25
N ARG A 86 -7.58 -21.94 -3.69
CA ARG A 86 -8.03 -20.80 -4.51
C ARG A 86 -8.82 -21.26 -5.73
N ASN A 87 -8.30 -22.25 -6.46
CA ASN A 87 -8.90 -22.76 -7.69
C ASN A 87 -10.22 -23.53 -7.44
N THR A 88 -10.50 -23.95 -6.21
CA THR A 88 -11.80 -24.53 -5.83
C THR A 88 -12.88 -23.48 -5.51
N LEU A 89 -12.51 -22.21 -5.31
CA LEU A 89 -13.45 -21.16 -4.93
C LEU A 89 -14.27 -20.68 -6.13
N LEU A 90 -15.58 -20.91 -6.11
CA LEU A 90 -16.47 -20.43 -7.16
C LEU A 90 -17.10 -19.07 -6.80
N PRO A 91 -17.46 -18.25 -7.82
CA PRO A 91 -17.35 -18.51 -9.26
C PRO A 91 -16.02 -18.03 -9.89
N PHE A 92 -15.19 -17.28 -9.17
CA PHE A 92 -14.07 -16.53 -9.75
C PHE A 92 -12.67 -17.09 -9.43
N GLN A 93 -12.58 -18.22 -8.73
CA GLN A 93 -11.29 -18.84 -8.35
C GLN A 93 -10.37 -17.85 -7.62
N GLN A 94 -10.94 -17.14 -6.64
CA GLN A 94 -10.22 -16.13 -5.86
C GLN A 94 -10.68 -16.14 -4.41
N PHE A 95 -9.74 -15.87 -3.50
CA PHE A 95 -10.03 -15.57 -2.12
C PHE A 95 -10.69 -14.19 -2.00
N ARG A 96 -11.75 -14.11 -1.21
CA ARG A 96 -12.51 -12.89 -0.88
C ARG A 96 -12.33 -12.46 0.57
N GLN A 97 -11.96 -13.38 1.44
CA GLN A 97 -11.75 -13.12 2.86
C GLN A 97 -10.68 -14.03 3.43
N LEU A 98 -9.94 -13.55 4.44
CA LEU A 98 -8.86 -14.34 5.07
C LEU A 98 -9.35 -15.64 5.70
N ALA A 99 -10.62 -15.71 6.12
CA ALA A 99 -11.23 -16.93 6.67
C ALA A 99 -11.21 -18.11 5.67
N GLU A 100 -11.17 -17.85 4.36
CA GLU A 100 -11.06 -18.91 3.34
C GLU A 100 -9.66 -19.56 3.28
N LEU A 101 -8.70 -19.06 4.08
CA LEU A 101 -7.35 -19.61 4.22
C LEU A 101 -7.20 -20.54 5.43
N GLU A 102 -8.16 -20.56 6.36
CA GLU A 102 -8.04 -21.26 7.65
C GLU A 102 -7.89 -22.78 7.54
N ASP A 103 -8.53 -23.38 6.54
CA ASP A 103 -8.57 -24.82 6.34
C ASP A 103 -7.43 -25.36 5.45
N ILE A 104 -6.48 -24.49 5.07
CA ILE A 104 -5.31 -24.89 4.30
C ILE A 104 -4.30 -25.58 5.22
N SER A 105 -4.17 -26.90 5.06
CA SER A 105 -3.21 -27.70 5.83
C SER A 105 -1.77 -27.16 5.68
N GLY A 106 -1.16 -26.80 6.82
CA GLY A 106 0.20 -26.26 6.89
C GLY A 106 0.29 -24.73 6.86
N LEU A 107 -0.82 -24.02 6.61
CA LEU A 107 -0.93 -22.57 6.79
C LEU A 107 -1.42 -22.26 8.20
N GLY A 108 -0.50 -22.35 9.16
CA GLY A 108 -0.79 -22.09 10.57
C GLY A 108 -0.85 -20.61 10.93
N LYS A 109 -1.11 -20.35 12.22
CA LYS A 109 -1.12 -19.01 12.81
C LYS A 109 0.21 -18.28 12.63
N ASP A 110 1.32 -18.99 12.72
CA ASP A 110 2.69 -18.48 12.49
C ASP A 110 2.80 -17.80 11.11
N LYS A 111 2.49 -18.53 10.04
CA LYS A 111 2.59 -18.04 8.66
C LYS A 111 1.61 -16.93 8.37
N MET A 112 0.42 -16.98 8.97
CA MET A 112 -0.54 -15.89 8.86
C MET A 112 -0.03 -14.63 9.56
N MET A 113 0.60 -14.73 10.73
CA MET A 113 1.20 -13.59 11.41
C MET A 113 2.40 -13.01 10.65
N ASP A 114 3.17 -13.84 9.94
CA ASP A 114 4.25 -13.40 9.05
C ASP A 114 3.71 -12.70 7.80
N LEU A 115 2.63 -13.21 7.19
CA LEU A 115 1.91 -12.51 6.13
C LEU A 115 1.39 -11.16 6.62
N ILE A 116 0.69 -11.12 7.75
CA ILE A 116 0.17 -9.89 8.34
C ILE A 116 1.30 -8.91 8.59
N TYR A 117 2.40 -9.36 9.22
CA TYR A 117 3.54 -8.50 9.49
C TYR A 117 4.14 -7.93 8.20
N THR A 118 4.44 -8.80 7.23
CA THR A 118 5.01 -8.41 5.94
C THR A 118 4.13 -7.41 5.19
N PHE A 119 2.83 -7.68 5.10
CA PHE A 119 1.89 -6.82 4.39
C PHE A 119 1.41 -5.61 5.20
N SER A 120 1.78 -5.52 6.49
CA SER A 120 1.62 -4.31 7.32
C SER A 120 2.73 -3.28 7.07
N ILE A 121 3.84 -3.68 6.44
CA ILE A 121 4.92 -2.76 6.11
C ILE A 121 4.40 -1.79 5.03
N PRO A 122 4.50 -0.46 5.24
CA PRO A 122 4.08 0.52 4.24
C PRO A 122 4.81 0.32 2.92
N ALA A 123 4.12 0.49 1.79
CA ALA A 123 4.69 0.35 0.45
C ALA A 123 5.94 1.23 0.27
N ASP A 124 5.95 2.41 0.87
CA ASP A 124 7.08 3.35 0.83
C ASP A 124 8.33 2.76 1.50
N GLU A 125 8.17 2.09 2.63
CA GLU A 125 9.25 1.43 3.37
C GLU A 125 9.80 0.23 2.59
N VAL A 126 8.91 -0.58 2.01
CA VAL A 126 9.30 -1.71 1.13
C VAL A 126 10.06 -1.20 -0.10
N PHE A 127 9.58 -0.15 -0.75
CA PHE A 127 10.27 0.42 -1.90
C PHE A 127 11.64 0.98 -1.51
N ARG A 128 11.74 1.75 -0.42
CA ARG A 128 13.03 2.30 0.03
C ARG A 128 14.04 1.20 0.37
N SER A 129 13.62 0.19 1.13
CA SER A 129 14.51 -0.92 1.54
C SER A 129 15.00 -1.75 0.35
N THR A 130 14.12 -2.06 -0.61
CA THR A 130 14.51 -2.77 -1.85
C THR A 130 15.45 -1.93 -2.72
N MET A 131 15.22 -0.62 -2.79
CA MET A 131 16.14 0.30 -3.46
C MET A 131 17.53 0.31 -2.82
N TYR A 132 17.67 0.33 -1.49
CA TYR A 132 18.98 0.28 -0.83
C TYR A 132 19.69 -1.06 -0.95
N ARG A 133 18.95 -2.16 -1.01
CA ARG A 133 19.55 -3.48 -1.19
C ARG A 133 20.19 -3.64 -2.56
N ASP A 134 19.51 -3.13 -3.58
CA ASP A 134 19.82 -3.51 -4.96
C ASP A 134 20.32 -2.34 -5.79
N VAL A 135 19.81 -1.14 -5.58
CA VAL A 135 20.06 -0.01 -6.47
C VAL A 135 21.04 0.96 -5.82
N ILE A 136 20.67 1.54 -4.68
CA ILE A 136 21.26 2.73 -4.08
C ILE A 136 22.52 2.38 -3.28
N GLY A 137 23.62 3.07 -3.56
CA GLY A 137 24.89 2.94 -2.84
C GLY A 137 24.95 3.75 -1.53
N GLU A 138 26.01 3.55 -0.75
CA GLU A 138 26.17 4.12 0.60
C GLU A 138 26.16 5.66 0.65
N ASN A 139 26.61 6.33 -0.41
CA ASN A 139 26.69 7.80 -0.49
C ASN A 139 25.35 8.46 -0.82
N TRP A 140 24.28 7.68 -0.99
CA TRP A 140 22.98 8.20 -1.38
C TRP A 140 21.97 8.12 -0.24
N GLU A 141 21.15 9.16 -0.15
CA GLU A 141 20.06 9.26 0.79
C GLU A 141 18.73 9.34 0.03
N LEU A 142 18.02 8.22 -0.06
CA LEU A 142 16.61 8.16 -0.45
C LEU A 142 15.75 8.14 0.81
N ASN A 143 14.97 9.20 1.00
CA ASN A 143 14.12 9.37 2.16
C ASN A 143 12.66 9.60 1.74
N PHE A 144 11.75 9.30 2.66
CA PHE A 144 10.34 9.61 2.50
C PHE A 144 9.78 10.16 3.81
N ASN A 145 8.77 11.02 3.69
CA ASN A 145 7.98 11.50 4.81
C ASN A 145 6.52 11.18 4.51
N ARG A 146 5.96 10.27 5.29
CA ARG A 146 4.64 9.70 5.08
C ARG A 146 3.65 10.27 6.11
N THR A 147 2.52 10.75 5.63
CA THR A 147 1.35 11.09 6.46
C THR A 147 0.25 10.09 6.17
N ALA A 148 -0.11 9.29 7.17
CA ALA A 148 -1.24 8.36 7.10
C ALA A 148 -2.48 8.95 7.76
N PHE A 149 -3.64 8.60 7.23
CA PHE A 149 -4.93 9.08 7.69
C PHE A 149 -5.73 7.93 8.29
N GLU A 150 -6.31 8.14 9.46
CA GLU A 150 -7.17 7.14 10.11
C GLU A 150 -8.57 7.07 9.50
N GLN A 151 -9.03 8.21 8.95
CA GLN A 151 -10.38 8.35 8.41
C GLN A 151 -10.34 8.44 6.89
N SER A 152 -10.95 7.46 6.23
CA SER A 152 -11.02 7.40 4.76
C SER A 152 -11.68 8.63 4.14
N SER A 153 -12.71 9.20 4.78
CA SER A 153 -13.37 10.43 4.29
C SER A 153 -12.43 11.64 4.31
N GLN A 154 -11.63 11.79 5.37
CA GLN A 154 -10.65 12.87 5.48
C GLN A 154 -9.55 12.72 4.43
N PHE A 155 -9.03 11.50 4.26
CA PHE A 155 -8.04 11.20 3.23
C PHE A 155 -8.57 11.55 1.84
N LEU A 156 -9.76 11.05 1.49
CA LEU A 156 -10.36 11.29 0.17
C LEU A 156 -10.63 12.77 -0.07
N GLU A 157 -11.11 13.51 0.94
CA GLU A 157 -11.28 14.95 0.85
C GLU A 157 -9.96 15.65 0.51
N ILE A 158 -8.89 15.35 1.25
CA ILE A 158 -7.57 15.96 1.00
C ILE A 158 -7.02 15.54 -0.37
N ALA A 159 -7.03 14.25 -0.69
CA ALA A 159 -6.44 13.70 -1.91
C ALA A 159 -7.13 14.19 -3.19
N THR A 160 -8.42 14.53 -3.14
CA THR A 160 -9.21 14.96 -4.31
C THR A 160 -9.38 16.47 -4.45
N HIS A 161 -9.02 17.25 -3.41
CA HIS A 161 -9.11 18.71 -3.44
C HIS A 161 -7.71 19.33 -3.53
N PRO A 162 -7.29 19.88 -4.70
CA PRO A 162 -5.93 20.36 -4.92
C PRO A 162 -5.44 21.39 -3.88
N ALA A 163 -6.32 22.27 -3.42
CA ALA A 163 -5.96 23.26 -2.40
C ALA A 163 -5.66 22.63 -1.03
N LEU A 164 -6.42 21.62 -0.61
CA LEU A 164 -6.21 20.92 0.66
C LEU A 164 -4.98 20.01 0.59
N LEU A 165 -4.76 19.37 -0.55
CA LEU A 165 -3.56 18.59 -0.81
C LEU A 165 -2.31 19.47 -0.73
N LEU A 166 -2.33 20.62 -1.41
CA LEU A 166 -1.23 21.58 -1.41
C LEU A 166 -0.91 22.12 0.00
N GLU A 167 -1.94 22.44 0.78
CA GLU A 167 -1.80 22.87 2.18
C GLU A 167 -1.15 21.76 3.02
N THR A 168 -1.61 20.51 2.87
CA THR A 168 -1.08 19.33 3.56
C THR A 168 0.40 19.11 3.22
N ILE A 169 0.76 19.15 1.94
CA ILE A 169 2.15 18.98 1.48
C ILE A 169 3.02 20.15 1.99
N SER A 170 2.49 21.38 1.98
CA SER A 170 3.21 22.55 2.51
C SER A 170 3.53 22.39 4.00
N GLN A 171 2.60 21.86 4.79
CA GLN A 171 2.84 21.56 6.20
C GLN A 171 3.90 20.47 6.39
N GLN A 172 3.85 19.40 5.59
CA GLN A 172 4.87 18.34 5.64
C GLN A 172 6.26 18.89 5.27
N VAL A 173 6.37 19.64 4.19
CA VAL A 173 7.62 20.30 3.75
C VAL A 173 8.17 21.24 4.83
N ASN A 174 7.31 22.02 5.48
CA ASN A 174 7.71 22.88 6.58
C ASN A 174 8.28 22.06 7.75
N GLN A 175 7.60 20.98 8.15
CA GLN A 175 8.08 20.08 9.21
C GLN A 175 9.43 19.44 8.88
N ILE A 176 9.62 18.97 7.65
CA ILE A 176 10.90 18.40 7.18
C ILE A 176 11.99 19.46 7.27
N SER A 177 11.71 20.67 6.80
CA SER A 177 12.65 21.78 6.78
C SER A 177 13.07 22.21 8.19
N ILE A 178 12.12 22.36 9.12
CA ILE A 178 12.41 22.64 10.53
C ILE A 178 13.27 21.52 11.13
N LYS A 179 12.88 20.26 10.93
CA LYS A 179 13.60 19.11 11.51
C LYS A 179 15.04 19.00 11.01
N LYS A 180 15.29 19.34 9.74
CA LYS A 180 16.60 19.16 9.10
C LYS A 180 17.52 20.37 9.23
N PHE A 181 16.97 21.58 9.32
CA PHE A 181 17.76 22.82 9.28
C PHE A 181 17.59 23.72 10.52
N ASP A 182 16.70 23.36 11.45
CA ASP A 182 16.39 24.15 12.66
C ASP A 182 16.07 25.63 12.35
N ASN A 183 15.46 25.88 11.19
CA ASN A 183 15.23 27.23 10.68
C ASN A 183 13.77 27.43 10.25
N SER A 184 12.97 27.94 11.19
CA SER A 184 11.54 28.22 10.98
C SER A 184 11.27 29.29 9.91
N ALA A 185 12.20 30.24 9.70
CA ALA A 185 12.05 31.24 8.65
C ALA A 185 12.16 30.59 7.26
N LEU A 186 13.16 29.74 7.05
CA LEU A 186 13.35 29.00 5.81
C LEU A 186 12.21 28.01 5.55
N ALA A 187 11.66 27.39 6.59
CA ALA A 187 10.49 26.52 6.49
C ALA A 187 9.22 27.26 6.03
N ASN A 188 9.03 28.52 6.44
CA ASN A 188 7.92 29.36 5.95
C ASN A 188 8.06 29.67 4.46
N PHE A 189 9.28 29.92 3.98
CA PHE A 189 9.57 30.10 2.57
C PHE A 189 9.40 28.80 1.76
N ALA A 190 9.66 27.64 2.34
CA ALA A 190 9.58 26.35 1.64
C ALA A 190 8.19 26.04 1.07
N SER A 191 7.14 26.62 1.64
CA SER A 191 5.76 26.51 1.14
C SER A 191 5.47 27.38 -0.10
N TYR A 192 6.21 28.46 -0.31
CA TYR A 192 5.92 29.41 -1.38
C TYR A 192 6.20 28.83 -2.77
N PRO A 193 7.33 28.16 -3.04
CA PRO A 193 7.56 27.50 -4.33
C PRO A 193 6.53 26.42 -4.66
N LEU A 194 5.96 25.72 -3.66
CA LEU A 194 4.91 24.73 -3.91
C LEU A 194 3.68 25.35 -4.57
N ARG A 195 3.29 26.57 -4.14
CA ARG A 195 2.14 27.30 -4.71
C ARG A 195 2.38 27.77 -6.14
N GLN A 196 3.62 27.82 -6.59
CA GLN A 196 4.01 28.23 -7.95
C GLN A 196 4.37 27.05 -8.85
N ALA A 197 4.56 25.87 -8.27
CA ALA A 197 4.93 24.68 -9.01
C ALA A 197 3.78 24.28 -9.97
N TYR A 198 4.16 23.94 -11.19
CA TYR A 198 3.27 23.22 -12.09
C TYR A 198 3.19 21.77 -11.60
N ILE A 199 1.99 21.21 -11.48
CA ILE A 199 1.80 19.85 -10.98
C ILE A 199 1.50 18.93 -12.15
N GLU A 200 2.36 17.93 -12.34
CA GLU A 200 2.11 16.81 -13.27
C GLU A 200 1.62 15.60 -12.48
N THR A 201 0.50 15.02 -12.91
CA THR A 201 -0.10 13.85 -12.26
C THR A 201 0.04 12.62 -13.14
N PHE A 202 0.49 11.51 -12.55
CA PHE A 202 0.70 10.24 -13.23
C PHE A 202 0.11 9.09 -12.39
N SER A 203 -0.38 8.05 -13.05
CA SER A 203 -0.76 6.77 -12.44
C SER A 203 -0.07 5.60 -13.13
N ASP A 204 -0.08 4.46 -12.46
CA ASP A 204 0.31 3.16 -13.03
C ASP A 204 1.74 3.18 -13.62
N GLU A 205 1.89 2.64 -14.83
CA GLU A 205 3.16 2.60 -15.56
C GLU A 205 3.77 3.99 -15.79
N TYR A 206 2.94 5.01 -16.03
CA TYR A 206 3.44 6.37 -16.24
C TYR A 206 4.02 6.96 -14.96
N ALA A 207 3.41 6.65 -13.80
CA ALA A 207 3.96 7.05 -12.50
C ALA A 207 5.29 6.34 -12.23
N ALA A 208 5.37 5.03 -12.51
CA ALA A 208 6.61 4.27 -12.36
C ALA A 208 7.76 4.84 -13.22
N VAL A 209 7.47 5.18 -14.48
CA VAL A 209 8.44 5.77 -15.41
C VAL A 209 8.86 7.17 -14.96
N ALA A 210 7.90 8.05 -14.65
CA ALA A 210 8.18 9.42 -14.22
C ALA A 210 9.01 9.45 -12.92
N PHE A 211 8.69 8.58 -11.96
CA PHE A 211 9.44 8.49 -10.70
C PHE A 211 10.86 7.92 -10.90
N ALA A 212 11.02 6.92 -11.77
CA ALA A 212 12.34 6.39 -12.11
C ALA A 212 13.23 7.46 -12.77
N PHE A 213 12.67 8.25 -13.69
CA PHE A 213 13.39 9.37 -14.31
C PHE A 213 13.74 10.46 -13.30
N TRP A 214 12.85 10.77 -12.36
CA TRP A 214 13.15 11.74 -11.30
C TRP A 214 14.35 11.29 -10.45
N LEU A 215 14.39 10.02 -10.03
CA LEU A 215 15.53 9.44 -9.30
C LEU A 215 16.82 9.44 -10.14
N TYR A 216 16.73 9.02 -11.39
CA TYR A 216 17.88 8.89 -12.29
C TYR A 216 18.57 10.24 -12.59
N ARG A 217 17.82 11.35 -12.57
CA ARG A 217 18.32 12.70 -12.88
C ARG A 217 19.09 13.39 -11.76
N VAL A 218 19.18 12.79 -10.57
CA VAL A 218 19.88 13.39 -9.42
C VAL A 218 21.38 13.54 -9.69
N ASP A 219 21.96 12.60 -10.43
CA ASP A 219 23.35 12.69 -10.85
C ASP A 219 23.51 12.14 -12.27
N ALA A 220 24.01 12.99 -13.18
CA ALA A 220 24.18 12.68 -14.59
C ALA A 220 25.29 11.65 -14.86
N ASP A 221 26.11 11.35 -13.85
CA ASP A 221 27.15 10.32 -13.90
C ASP A 221 26.59 8.90 -13.74
N ASN A 222 25.26 8.76 -13.52
CA ASN A 222 24.48 7.53 -13.69
C ASN A 222 25.02 6.31 -12.92
N TRP A 223 25.23 6.45 -11.61
CA TRP A 223 25.71 5.37 -10.74
C TRP A 223 24.78 4.14 -10.71
N PHE A 224 23.53 4.30 -11.15
CA PHE A 224 22.54 3.23 -11.25
C PHE A 224 21.95 3.15 -12.66
N SER A 225 21.60 1.94 -13.10
CA SER A 225 20.98 1.74 -14.41
C SER A 225 19.48 2.07 -14.36
N LEU A 226 19.02 2.92 -15.28
CA LEU A 226 17.60 3.25 -15.44
C LEU A 226 16.70 2.00 -15.54
N PRO A 227 17.06 0.92 -16.28
CA PRO A 227 16.25 -0.31 -16.30
C PRO A 227 16.08 -0.96 -14.92
N ARG A 228 17.10 -0.88 -14.06
CA ARG A 228 17.02 -1.42 -12.70
C ARG A 228 16.11 -0.56 -11.84
N VAL A 229 16.31 0.75 -11.82
CA VAL A 229 15.42 1.70 -11.10
C VAL A 229 13.96 1.49 -11.53
N LEU A 230 13.71 1.39 -12.84
CA LEU A 230 12.37 1.20 -13.40
C LEU A 230 11.71 -0.10 -12.96
N THR A 231 12.49 -1.18 -12.79
CA THR A 231 11.96 -2.44 -12.24
C THR A 231 11.38 -2.24 -10.85
N TYR A 232 12.09 -1.54 -9.97
CA TYR A 232 11.63 -1.31 -8.60
C TYR A 232 10.50 -0.28 -8.52
N THR A 233 10.52 0.78 -9.33
CA THR A 233 9.40 1.75 -9.35
C THR A 233 8.12 1.12 -9.91
N ARG A 234 8.21 0.22 -10.90
CA ARG A 234 7.05 -0.56 -11.36
C ARG A 234 6.46 -1.41 -10.25
N ASN A 235 7.30 -2.10 -9.48
CA ASN A 235 6.83 -2.90 -8.35
C ASN A 235 6.14 -2.04 -7.27
N TYR A 236 6.61 -0.81 -7.08
CA TYR A 236 6.04 0.14 -6.12
C TYR A 236 4.70 0.74 -6.59
N PHE A 237 4.55 1.10 -7.87
CA PHE A 237 3.30 1.68 -8.40
C PHE A 237 2.27 0.64 -8.87
N ASN A 238 2.66 -0.63 -9.03
CA ASN A 238 1.78 -1.70 -9.50
C ASN A 238 1.44 -2.83 -8.48
N PRO A 239 1.35 -2.61 -7.16
CA PRO A 239 0.96 -3.68 -6.24
C PRO A 239 -0.55 -3.99 -6.29
N ASN A 240 -1.40 -3.00 -6.64
CA ASN A 240 -2.86 -3.13 -6.65
C ASN A 240 -3.42 -2.48 -7.92
N SER A 241 -3.75 -3.26 -8.94
CA SER A 241 -4.16 -2.78 -10.27
C SER A 241 -5.61 -2.24 -10.34
N THR A 242 -6.22 -1.86 -9.22
CA THR A 242 -7.57 -1.29 -9.19
C THR A 242 -7.51 0.21 -8.96
N TRP A 243 -8.43 0.93 -9.59
CA TRP A 243 -8.50 2.39 -9.49
C TRP A 243 -8.60 2.90 -8.05
N ASP A 244 -9.34 2.19 -7.20
CA ASP A 244 -9.60 2.58 -5.81
C ASP A 244 -8.41 2.33 -4.88
N ASN A 245 -7.47 1.46 -5.27
CA ASN A 245 -6.29 1.10 -4.47
C ASN A 245 -4.97 1.52 -5.13
N ARG A 246 -5.03 2.42 -6.12
CA ARG A 246 -3.88 2.85 -6.91
C ARG A 246 -2.89 3.69 -6.10
N LEU A 247 -1.67 3.78 -6.62
CA LEU A 247 -0.72 4.83 -6.26
C LEU A 247 -0.71 5.89 -7.38
N GLU A 248 -0.84 7.15 -6.99
CA GLU A 248 -0.77 8.30 -7.89
C GLU A 248 0.48 9.13 -7.56
N LEU A 249 1.27 9.47 -8.57
CA LEU A 249 2.41 10.37 -8.45
C LEU A 249 2.00 11.77 -8.87
N GLN A 250 2.23 12.75 -8.00
CA GLN A 250 2.21 14.17 -8.33
C GLN A 250 3.62 14.74 -8.26
N LEU A 251 4.12 15.21 -9.39
CA LEU A 251 5.42 15.88 -9.50
C LEU A 251 5.20 17.40 -9.50
N PHE A 252 5.64 18.05 -8.42
CA PHE A 252 5.63 19.51 -8.30
C PHE A 252 6.87 20.07 -9.00
N LYS A 253 6.70 20.45 -10.27
CA LYS A 253 7.78 20.84 -11.16
C LYS A 253 8.44 22.14 -10.75
N GLY A 254 9.77 22.17 -10.80
CA GLY A 254 10.58 23.33 -10.46
C GLY A 254 10.72 23.59 -8.96
N TYR A 255 10.27 22.69 -8.10
CA TYR A 255 10.45 22.84 -6.66
C TYR A 255 11.94 22.72 -6.27
N PRO A 256 12.53 23.71 -5.58
CA PRO A 256 13.96 23.73 -5.27
C PRO A 256 14.24 22.95 -3.97
N ASN A 257 14.43 21.62 -4.08
CA ASN A 257 14.69 20.76 -2.93
C ASN A 257 15.95 21.14 -2.14
N ASN A 258 17.01 21.59 -2.84
CA ASN A 258 18.29 21.93 -2.22
C ASN A 258 18.16 23.14 -1.28
N GLY A 259 18.69 23.03 -0.07
CA GLY A 259 18.63 24.03 0.98
C GLY A 259 17.28 24.07 1.70
N LEU A 260 16.24 23.41 1.19
CA LEU A 260 14.91 23.34 1.82
C LEU A 260 14.62 21.96 2.44
N LEU A 261 14.90 20.89 1.70
CA LEU A 261 14.62 19.49 2.06
C LEU A 261 15.89 18.61 2.02
N THR A 262 16.91 19.01 1.26
CA THR A 262 18.19 18.32 1.14
C THR A 262 19.35 19.30 1.25
N GLN A 263 20.54 18.81 1.60
CA GLN A 263 21.77 19.62 1.77
C GLN A 263 22.77 19.46 0.63
N SER A 264 22.58 18.43 -0.20
CA SER A 264 23.55 17.97 -1.18
C SER A 264 22.95 17.97 -2.59
N VAL A 265 23.65 17.36 -3.55
CA VAL A 265 23.19 17.25 -4.94
C VAL A 265 21.84 16.52 -4.98
N THR A 266 20.84 17.15 -5.59
CA THR A 266 19.46 16.65 -5.67
C THR A 266 18.83 17.11 -6.99
N ASN A 267 17.75 16.48 -7.39
CA ASN A 267 16.98 16.91 -8.54
C ASN A 267 16.05 18.08 -8.19
N ILE A 268 15.75 18.90 -9.18
CA ILE A 268 14.58 19.78 -9.14
C ILE A 268 13.31 18.93 -9.28
N ASP A 269 12.18 19.44 -8.78
CA ASP A 269 10.89 18.75 -8.68
C ASP A 269 10.70 17.98 -7.37
N LEU A 270 9.52 18.13 -6.76
CA LEU A 270 9.14 17.40 -5.55
C LEU A 270 8.12 16.29 -5.90
N PRO A 271 8.51 15.01 -5.81
CA PRO A 271 7.58 13.90 -5.91
C PRO A 271 6.75 13.73 -4.65
N VAL A 272 5.45 13.65 -4.86
CA VAL A 272 4.45 13.31 -3.85
C VAL A 272 3.66 12.11 -4.34
N VAL A 273 3.62 11.05 -3.55
CA VAL A 273 2.84 9.85 -3.86
C VAL A 273 1.60 9.80 -2.98
N ILE A 274 0.44 9.67 -3.62
CA ILE A 274 -0.85 9.45 -2.96
C ILE A 274 -1.17 7.97 -3.08
N ASN A 275 -1.21 7.28 -1.94
CA ASN A 275 -1.50 5.86 -1.86
C ASN A 275 -2.94 5.68 -1.36
N TYR A 276 -3.85 5.36 -2.27
CA TYR A 276 -5.28 5.24 -1.95
C TYR A 276 -5.57 4.01 -1.09
N ALA A 277 -4.84 2.91 -1.32
CA ALA A 277 -4.98 1.72 -0.50
C ALA A 277 -4.56 2.04 0.96
N GLU A 278 -3.39 2.67 1.14
CA GLU A 278 -2.84 2.98 2.46
C GLU A 278 -3.40 4.22 3.13
N GLN A 279 -4.30 4.95 2.45
CA GLN A 279 -4.81 6.24 2.89
C GLN A 279 -3.66 7.12 3.38
N SER A 280 -2.65 7.30 2.51
CA SER A 280 -1.45 8.04 2.87
C SER A 280 -0.94 8.93 1.76
N ILE A 281 -0.25 10.01 2.15
CA ILE A 281 0.44 10.94 1.27
C ILE A 281 1.91 10.96 1.67
N THR A 282 2.79 10.73 0.70
CA THR A 282 4.22 10.55 0.94
C THR A 282 5.03 11.52 0.10
N VAL A 283 5.83 12.35 0.76
CA VAL A 283 6.82 13.24 0.13
C VAL A 283 8.15 12.52 0.03
N TRP A 284 8.69 12.37 -1.18
CA TRP A 284 9.96 11.71 -1.44
C TRP A 284 11.09 12.72 -1.64
N THR A 285 12.26 12.41 -1.08
CA THR A 285 13.48 13.20 -1.29
C THR A 285 14.65 12.28 -1.57
N VAL A 286 15.59 12.78 -2.36
CA VAL A 286 16.80 12.06 -2.72
C VAL A 286 17.97 13.02 -2.74
N GLN A 287 19.11 12.61 -2.22
CA GLN A 287 20.35 13.38 -2.31
C GLN A 287 21.55 12.46 -2.46
N LEU A 288 22.55 12.93 -3.19
CA LEU A 288 23.90 12.35 -3.22
C LEU A 288 24.77 13.14 -2.24
N ASN A 289 25.27 12.45 -1.21
CA ASN A 289 26.24 12.97 -0.25
C ASN A 289 27.64 12.73 -0.81
N ASP A 290 28.18 13.76 -1.45
CA ASP A 290 29.59 13.83 -1.87
C ASP A 290 30.44 14.52 -0.79
#